data_AF-A0A2L2BNB4-F1
#
_entry.id   AF-A0A2L2BNB4-F1
#
_cell.length_a   1.000
_cell.length_b   1.000
_cell.length_c   1.000
_cell.angle_alpha   90.00
_cell.angle_beta   90.00
_cell.angle_gamma   90.00
#
_symmetry.space_group_name_H-M   'P 1'
#
loop_
_entity.id
_entity.type
_entity.pdbx_description
1 polymer ?
#
loop_
_entity_poly.entity_id
_entity_poly.type
_entity_poly.pdbx_seq_one_letter_code
_entity_poly.pdbx_strand_id
1 'polypeptide(L)'
;MYTLSGISTSLRLRKARVLLDQVKRAIENAEGTAARAALHRNHSLIGGRHAATTFSEVITGRLDESLSHEHASSALQELSHSLRHSALSPTGWFVLENLSRAVGCFGASHSFGEQARSLIRSRRPKNDRQRAELFLAHLYSRDLGGATQTWHTRAPASHTAAFWADAGHLLWLLTKGQHGEPDFVGAGSWRTTLEGRAVVAMGPAPSGLSAAGLDDALVARVIAPGVTGWPSGDALGGRCDLAYANSDSTKWFVAHEERTRLSEFTFVCFRTSSWKAMELDNGRTARNHKALMPMPVDKTNMVPLIAWDALHVPGVTLTVAGTTFFASRTAYTAHDVRLKEDRGGHTDQRGSTGIRFERCLSFSSHNVSAHHTLMSLLAEAGALDFDPEGTAVVALSSEEYLHELDALYGVDAV
;
A
#
# COMPACT_ATOMS: atom_id res chain seq x y z
N MET A 1 36.53 10.76 1.75
CA MET A 1 35.09 10.47 1.62
C MET A 1 34.94 9.00 1.28
N TYR A 2 34.75 8.11 2.26
CA TYR A 2 34.59 6.67 2.00
C TYR A 2 33.14 6.40 1.59
N THR A 3 32.91 6.28 0.29
CA THR A 3 31.65 5.76 -0.26
C THR A 3 31.47 4.30 0.17
N LEU A 4 30.31 3.95 0.72
CA LEU A 4 29.89 2.58 1.04
C LEU A 4 29.63 1.76 -0.25
N SER A 5 30.65 1.57 -1.08
CA SER A 5 30.61 0.78 -2.31
C SER A 5 30.63 -0.75 -2.06
N GLY A 6 30.70 -1.21 -0.80
CA GLY A 6 30.86 -2.63 -0.44
C GLY A 6 29.68 -3.30 0.29
N ILE A 7 28.57 -2.61 0.57
CA ILE A 7 27.41 -3.25 1.24
C ILE A 7 26.53 -3.93 0.20
N SER A 8 26.29 -5.24 0.34
CA SER A 8 25.35 -5.97 -0.50
C SER A 8 23.94 -5.38 -0.42
N THR A 9 23.19 -5.38 -1.51
CA THR A 9 21.82 -4.83 -1.57
C THR A 9 20.92 -5.42 -0.48
N SER A 10 21.06 -6.71 -0.18
CA SER A 10 20.32 -7.39 0.88
C SER A 10 20.64 -6.84 2.28
N LEU A 11 21.92 -6.58 2.58
CA LEU A 11 22.32 -5.98 3.85
C LEU A 11 21.81 -4.53 3.96
N ARG A 12 21.82 -3.77 2.87
CA ARG A 12 21.27 -2.40 2.83
C ARG A 12 19.77 -2.39 3.13
N LEU A 13 19.00 -3.28 2.52
CA LEU A 13 17.56 -3.41 2.79
C LEU A 13 17.28 -3.84 4.23
N ARG A 14 18.08 -4.77 4.78
CA ARG A 14 17.95 -5.15 6.19
C ARG A 14 18.18 -3.95 7.11
N LYS A 15 19.23 -3.17 6.87
CA LYS A 15 19.50 -1.93 7.63
C LYS A 15 18.38 -0.89 7.46
N ALA A 16 17.86 -0.73 6.25
CA ALA A 16 16.71 0.16 5.98
C ALA A 16 15.48 -0.24 6.77
N ARG A 17 15.14 -1.53 6.78
CA ARG A 17 14.02 -2.05 7.58
C ARG A 17 14.21 -1.76 9.07
N VAL A 18 15.38 -2.08 9.62
CA VAL A 18 15.68 -1.83 11.04
C VAL A 18 15.58 -0.34 11.38
N LEU A 19 16.09 0.55 10.51
CA LEU A 19 15.98 2.00 10.70
C LEU A 19 14.51 2.45 10.69
N LEU A 20 13.72 2.02 9.69
CA LEU A 20 12.30 2.37 9.60
C LEU A 20 11.54 1.87 10.83
N ASP A 21 11.75 0.63 11.25
CA ASP A 21 11.08 0.06 12.43
C ASP A 21 11.44 0.83 13.71
N GLN A 22 12.71 1.20 13.90
CA GLN A 22 13.18 1.97 15.05
C GLN A 22 12.59 3.38 15.09
N VAL A 23 12.64 4.11 13.97
CA VAL A 23 12.17 5.49 13.91
C VAL A 23 10.64 5.55 14.02
N LYS A 24 9.91 4.64 13.37
CA LYS A 24 8.45 4.58 13.47
C LYS A 24 7.97 4.25 14.87
N ARG A 25 8.61 3.30 15.55
CA ARG A 25 8.31 3.01 16.96
C ARG A 25 8.59 4.22 17.86
N ALA A 26 9.68 4.94 17.59
CA ALA A 26 9.97 6.16 18.33
C ALA A 26 8.92 7.26 18.09
N ILE A 27 8.42 7.43 16.85
CA ILE A 27 7.31 8.35 16.54
C ILE A 27 6.03 7.92 17.27
N GLU A 28 5.69 6.64 17.22
CA GLU A 28 4.51 6.06 17.88
C GLU A 28 4.52 6.29 19.39
N ASN A 29 5.70 6.22 20.02
CA ASN A 29 5.89 6.45 21.45
C ASN A 29 6.20 7.91 21.82
N ALA A 30 6.20 8.84 20.86
CA ALA A 30 6.63 10.23 21.06
C ALA A 30 8.07 10.40 21.61
N GLU A 31 8.98 9.48 21.27
CA GLU A 31 10.38 9.46 21.73
C GLU A 31 11.34 10.11 20.72
N GLY A 32 11.33 11.45 20.60
CA GLY A 32 12.19 12.19 19.66
C GLY A 32 13.69 11.86 19.78
N THR A 33 14.20 11.68 21.00
CA THR A 33 15.60 11.30 21.27
C THR A 33 15.95 9.91 20.69
N ALA A 34 15.03 8.96 20.75
CA ALA A 34 15.23 7.62 20.21
C ALA A 34 15.25 7.65 18.66
N ALA A 35 14.36 8.43 18.05
CA ALA A 35 14.34 8.66 16.61
C ALA A 35 15.67 9.30 16.13
N ARG A 36 16.11 10.38 16.80
CA ARG A 36 17.39 11.05 16.55
C ARG A 36 18.57 10.07 16.62
N ALA A 37 18.64 9.27 17.67
CA ALA A 37 19.71 8.30 17.85
C ALA A 37 19.72 7.25 16.72
N ALA A 38 18.55 6.76 16.29
CA ALA A 38 18.43 5.82 15.17
C ALA A 38 18.89 6.44 13.83
N LEU A 39 18.49 7.68 13.54
CA LEU A 39 18.89 8.42 12.34
C LEU A 39 20.41 8.66 12.30
N HIS A 40 21.01 9.17 13.38
CA HIS A 40 22.46 9.44 13.41
C HIS A 40 23.29 8.16 13.34
N ARG A 41 22.86 7.04 13.96
CA ARG A 41 23.54 5.75 13.81
C ARG A 41 23.54 5.25 12.37
N ASN A 42 22.50 5.58 11.59
CA ASN A 42 22.32 5.10 10.22
C ASN A 42 22.47 6.20 9.16
N HIS A 43 23.09 7.34 9.49
CA HIS A 43 23.16 8.53 8.62
C HIS A 43 23.69 8.22 7.21
N SER A 44 24.63 7.28 7.08
CA SER A 44 25.19 6.88 5.79
C SER A 44 24.18 6.21 4.85
N LEU A 45 23.07 5.68 5.36
CA LEU A 45 22.00 5.07 4.58
C LEU A 45 21.06 6.11 3.96
N ILE A 46 20.99 7.30 4.55
CA ILE A 46 19.97 8.31 4.29
C ILE A 46 20.54 9.64 3.77
N GLY A 47 21.76 9.63 3.23
CA GLY A 47 22.36 10.83 2.61
C GLY A 47 23.39 11.57 3.46
N GLY A 48 23.74 11.03 4.63
CA GLY A 48 24.81 11.55 5.49
C GLY A 48 24.31 12.30 6.71
N ARG A 49 25.24 12.96 7.42
CA ARG A 49 24.94 13.63 8.70
C ARG A 49 23.94 14.78 8.54
N HIS A 50 24.01 15.55 7.47
CA HIS A 50 23.08 16.64 7.19
C HIS A 50 21.63 16.13 7.13
N ALA A 51 21.36 15.11 6.33
CA ALA A 51 20.04 14.49 6.25
C ALA A 51 19.57 13.91 7.60
N ALA A 52 20.47 13.25 8.35
CA ALA A 52 20.14 12.72 9.67
C ALA A 52 19.78 13.84 10.67
N THR A 53 20.48 14.97 10.64
CA THR A 53 20.18 16.14 11.48
C THR A 53 18.83 16.73 11.11
N THR A 54 18.60 17.05 9.83
CA THR A 54 17.34 17.64 9.36
C THR A 54 16.14 16.75 9.68
N PHE A 55 16.22 15.44 9.41
CA PHE A 55 15.14 14.52 9.80
C PHE A 55 14.96 14.43 11.31
N SER A 56 16.03 14.50 12.11
CA SER A 56 15.91 14.48 13.56
C SER A 56 15.19 15.72 14.08
N GLU A 57 15.52 16.90 13.54
CA GLU A 57 14.88 18.17 13.86
C GLU A 57 13.42 18.17 13.44
N VAL A 58 13.12 17.74 12.21
CA VAL A 58 11.74 17.65 11.71
C VAL A 58 10.91 16.68 12.55
N ILE A 59 11.40 15.47 12.81
CA ILE A 59 10.64 14.47 13.59
C ILE A 59 10.43 14.95 15.02
N THR A 60 11.48 15.46 15.69
CA THR A 60 11.37 15.95 17.06
C THR A 60 10.42 17.14 17.13
N GLY A 61 10.59 18.13 16.24
CA GLY A 61 9.77 19.32 16.19
C GLY A 61 8.29 19.05 15.87
N ARG A 62 8.02 18.05 15.03
CA ARG A 62 6.65 17.61 14.73
C ARG A 62 6.02 16.82 15.89
N LEU A 63 6.81 16.11 16.68
CA LEU A 63 6.36 15.35 17.85
C LEU A 63 6.07 16.26 19.05
N ASP A 64 6.92 17.27 19.30
CA ASP A 64 6.78 18.21 20.42
C ASP A 64 6.02 19.50 20.06
N GLU A 65 5.50 19.57 18.82
CA GLU A 65 4.71 20.68 18.28
C GLU A 65 5.48 22.02 18.15
N SER A 66 6.81 22.01 18.31
CA SER A 66 7.65 23.19 18.05
C SER A 66 7.84 23.50 16.57
N LEU A 67 7.49 22.57 15.67
CA LEU A 67 7.58 22.73 14.22
C LEU A 67 6.21 22.51 13.54
N SER A 68 5.75 23.51 12.78
CA SER A 68 4.52 23.41 11.99
C SER A 68 4.67 22.41 10.83
N HIS A 69 3.54 21.98 10.26
CA HIS A 69 3.52 21.07 9.11
C HIS A 69 4.17 21.70 7.89
N GLU A 70 3.88 22.98 7.67
CA GLU A 70 4.45 23.79 6.59
C GLU A 70 5.97 23.86 6.69
N HIS A 71 6.52 24.28 7.84
CA HIS A 71 7.97 24.37 8.02
C HIS A 71 8.67 23.01 7.93
N ALA A 72 8.05 21.95 8.47
CA ALA A 72 8.57 20.59 8.32
C ALA A 72 8.61 20.15 6.84
N SER A 73 7.52 20.40 6.11
CA SER A 73 7.43 20.05 4.69
C SER A 73 8.44 20.83 3.85
N SER A 74 8.61 22.14 4.09
CA SER A 74 9.62 22.96 3.42
C SER A 74 11.04 22.46 3.70
N ALA A 75 11.39 22.19 4.96
CA ALA A 75 12.70 21.67 5.32
C ALA A 75 13.01 20.32 4.64
N LEU A 76 12.01 19.44 4.52
CA LEU A 76 12.17 18.17 3.82
C LEU A 76 12.28 18.33 2.29
N GLN A 77 11.55 19.26 1.69
CA GLN A 77 11.67 19.59 0.26
C GLN A 77 13.06 20.17 -0.06
N GLU A 78 13.55 21.11 0.75
CA GLU A 78 14.90 21.67 0.64
C GLU A 78 15.97 20.58 0.77
N LEU A 79 15.82 19.67 1.73
CA LEU A 79 16.70 18.53 1.88
C LEU A 79 16.69 17.62 0.64
N SER A 80 15.51 17.33 0.08
CA SER A 80 15.42 16.54 -1.14
C SER A 80 16.17 17.23 -2.30
N HIS A 81 16.15 18.56 -2.36
CA HIS A 81 16.89 19.32 -3.36
C HIS A 81 18.41 19.27 -3.12
N SER A 82 18.86 19.48 -1.89
CA SER A 82 20.29 19.47 -1.54
C SER A 82 20.93 18.09 -1.75
N LEU A 83 20.15 17.02 -1.61
CA LEU A 83 20.60 15.65 -1.83
C LEU A 83 20.62 15.22 -3.31
N ARG A 84 20.14 16.02 -4.27
CA ARG A 84 20.04 15.64 -5.70
C ARG A 84 21.36 15.14 -6.29
N HIS A 85 22.48 15.70 -5.86
CA HIS A 85 23.83 15.33 -6.33
C HIS A 85 24.57 14.38 -5.37
N SER A 86 23.90 13.93 -4.30
CA SER A 86 24.48 12.99 -3.35
C SER A 86 24.56 11.57 -3.93
N ALA A 87 25.52 10.77 -3.49
CA ALA A 87 25.67 9.36 -3.87
C ALA A 87 24.64 8.43 -3.19
N LEU A 88 23.44 8.93 -2.89
CA LEU A 88 22.39 8.18 -2.19
C LEU A 88 21.84 7.06 -3.08
N SER A 89 21.68 5.86 -2.50
CA SER A 89 21.08 4.73 -3.22
C SER A 89 19.56 4.87 -3.34
N PRO A 90 18.90 4.22 -4.32
CA PRO A 90 17.43 4.22 -4.42
C PRO A 90 16.73 3.80 -3.12
N THR A 91 17.25 2.77 -2.43
CA THR A 91 16.77 2.36 -1.10
C THR A 91 16.81 3.49 -0.08
N GLY A 92 17.85 4.32 -0.11
CA GLY A 92 17.99 5.45 0.80
C GLY A 92 16.93 6.52 0.52
N TRP A 93 16.69 6.84 -0.75
CA TRP A 93 15.61 7.74 -1.16
C TRP A 93 14.24 7.24 -0.73
N PHE A 94 13.93 5.95 -0.94
CA PHE A 94 12.67 5.36 -0.47
C PHE A 94 12.53 5.36 1.06
N VAL A 95 13.64 5.25 1.82
CA VAL A 95 13.60 5.43 3.28
C VAL A 95 13.21 6.86 3.63
N LEU A 96 13.77 7.87 2.97
CA LEU A 96 13.43 9.28 3.22
C LEU A 96 11.98 9.60 2.86
N GLU A 97 11.49 9.08 1.73
CA GLU A 97 10.06 9.14 1.36
C GLU A 97 9.19 8.55 2.48
N ASN A 98 9.55 7.35 2.97
CA ASN A 98 8.78 6.66 3.99
C ASN A 98 8.75 7.40 5.33
N LEU A 99 9.90 7.94 5.76
CA LEU A 99 10.01 8.71 7.00
C LEU A 99 9.28 10.05 6.93
N SER A 100 9.28 10.71 5.76
CA SER A 100 8.53 11.95 5.55
C SER A 100 7.03 11.73 5.76
N ARG A 101 6.49 10.62 5.22
CA ARG A 101 5.09 10.22 5.43
C ARG A 101 4.80 9.84 6.87
N ALA A 102 5.76 9.27 7.59
CA ALA A 102 5.58 8.85 8.98
C ALA A 102 5.29 10.02 9.93
N VAL A 103 5.72 11.24 9.57
CA VAL A 103 5.43 12.49 10.31
C VAL A 103 4.44 13.41 9.58
N GLY A 104 3.65 12.84 8.67
CA GLY A 104 2.56 13.55 8.00
C GLY A 104 2.99 14.55 6.94
N CYS A 105 4.23 14.50 6.44
CA CYS A 105 4.71 15.34 5.34
C CYS A 105 4.62 14.55 4.01
N PHE A 106 3.41 14.28 3.56
CA PHE A 106 3.10 13.46 2.40
C PHE A 106 3.52 14.13 1.09
N GLY A 107 3.19 15.41 0.88
CA GLY A 107 3.59 16.14 -0.33
C GLY A 107 5.12 16.22 -0.47
N ALA A 108 5.83 16.56 0.61
CA ALA A 108 7.29 16.56 0.63
C ALA A 108 7.90 15.17 0.30
N SER A 109 7.21 14.09 0.70
CA SER A 109 7.67 12.71 0.40
C SER A 109 7.75 12.41 -1.10
N HIS A 110 6.94 13.08 -1.93
CA HIS A 110 6.87 12.87 -3.37
C HIS A 110 8.23 13.07 -4.04
N SER A 111 8.94 14.15 -3.66
CA SER A 111 10.25 14.50 -4.21
C SER A 111 11.29 13.41 -3.97
N PHE A 112 11.32 12.79 -2.79
CA PHE A 112 12.27 11.70 -2.52
C PHE A 112 11.98 10.46 -3.38
N GLY A 113 10.70 10.11 -3.56
CA GLY A 113 10.30 8.98 -4.40
C GLY A 113 10.64 9.17 -5.88
N GLU A 114 10.40 10.37 -6.43
CA GLU A 114 10.77 10.71 -7.80
C GLU A 114 12.29 10.65 -8.02
N GLN A 115 13.07 11.13 -7.05
CA GLN A 115 14.53 11.02 -7.10
C GLN A 115 15.00 9.55 -7.10
N ALA A 116 14.35 8.68 -6.31
CA ALA A 116 14.64 7.24 -6.33
C ALA A 116 14.39 6.63 -7.71
N ARG A 117 13.21 6.91 -8.29
CA ARG A 117 12.77 6.34 -9.58
C ARG A 117 13.62 6.88 -10.74
N SER A 118 13.90 8.17 -10.77
CA SER A 118 14.79 8.81 -11.75
C SER A 118 16.20 8.19 -11.71
N LEU A 119 16.73 7.97 -10.50
CA LEU A 119 18.03 7.33 -10.31
C LEU A 119 18.04 5.87 -10.79
N ILE A 120 16.95 5.12 -10.63
CA ILE A 120 16.82 3.77 -11.17
C ILE A 120 16.79 3.82 -12.71
N ARG A 121 15.96 4.69 -13.30
CA ARG A 121 15.79 4.81 -14.77
C ARG A 121 17.06 5.25 -15.50
N SER A 122 17.89 6.08 -14.88
CA SER A 122 19.17 6.53 -15.44
C SER A 122 20.27 5.47 -15.45
N ARG A 123 20.08 4.33 -14.77
CA ARG A 123 21.09 3.28 -14.64
C ARG A 123 20.78 2.12 -15.57
N ARG A 124 21.81 1.59 -16.24
CA ARG A 124 21.71 0.31 -16.94
C ARG A 124 21.61 -0.83 -15.92
N PRO A 125 20.55 -1.66 -15.94
CA PRO A 125 20.42 -2.79 -15.01
C PRO A 125 21.50 -3.83 -15.31
N LYS A 126 22.20 -4.29 -14.27
CA LYS A 126 23.30 -5.27 -14.36
C LYS A 126 22.83 -6.71 -14.10
N ASN A 127 21.65 -6.87 -13.52
CA ASN A 127 21.05 -8.17 -13.21
C ASN A 127 19.52 -8.06 -13.26
N ASP A 128 18.85 -9.21 -13.19
CA ASP A 128 17.40 -9.30 -13.34
C ASP A 128 16.64 -8.59 -12.20
N ARG A 129 17.18 -8.57 -10.99
CA ARG A 129 16.63 -7.80 -9.88
C ARG A 129 16.62 -6.29 -10.15
N GLN A 130 17.71 -5.73 -10.65
CA GLN A 130 17.77 -4.32 -11.02
C GLN A 130 16.84 -4.00 -12.18
N ARG A 131 16.57 -4.98 -13.05
CA ARG A 131 15.58 -4.85 -14.12
C ARG A 131 14.15 -4.86 -13.57
N ALA A 132 13.86 -5.67 -12.55
CA ALA A 132 12.59 -5.59 -11.82
C ALA A 132 12.39 -4.21 -11.16
N GLU A 133 13.44 -3.68 -10.51
CA GLU A 133 13.42 -2.31 -9.96
C GLU A 133 13.16 -1.26 -11.06
N LEU A 134 13.76 -1.43 -12.25
CA LEU A 134 13.53 -0.56 -13.41
C LEU A 134 12.09 -0.63 -13.93
N PHE A 135 11.52 -1.84 -14.01
CA PHE A 135 10.12 -2.03 -14.40
C PHE A 135 9.18 -1.27 -13.47
N LEU A 136 9.36 -1.42 -12.15
CA LEU A 136 8.56 -0.69 -11.16
C LEU A 136 8.79 0.82 -11.22
N ALA A 137 10.01 1.28 -11.48
CA ALA A 137 10.30 2.71 -11.62
C ALA A 137 9.59 3.33 -12.82
N HIS A 138 9.44 2.60 -13.93
CA HIS A 138 8.63 3.02 -15.07
C HIS A 138 7.13 3.00 -14.73
N LEU A 139 6.64 1.89 -14.18
CA LEU A 139 5.23 1.72 -13.79
C LEU A 139 4.76 2.86 -12.87
N TYR A 140 5.48 3.11 -11.79
CA TYR A 140 5.13 4.15 -10.81
C TYR A 140 5.45 5.58 -11.25
N SER A 141 5.96 5.76 -12.47
CA SER A 141 6.05 7.07 -13.13
C SER A 141 5.10 7.17 -14.32
N ARG A 142 4.13 6.26 -14.41
CA ARG A 142 3.15 6.15 -15.48
C ARG A 142 3.76 6.00 -16.88
N ASP A 143 4.99 5.50 -16.97
CA ASP A 143 5.70 5.23 -18.21
C ASP A 143 5.47 3.78 -18.66
N LEU A 144 4.28 3.52 -19.20
CA LEU A 144 3.89 2.18 -19.66
C LEU A 144 4.79 1.67 -20.80
N GLY A 145 5.29 2.57 -21.65
CA GLY A 145 6.23 2.24 -22.73
C GLY A 145 7.55 1.70 -22.18
N GLY A 146 8.15 2.41 -21.20
CA GLY A 146 9.36 1.96 -20.52
C GLY A 146 9.19 0.66 -19.74
N ALA A 147 8.03 0.48 -19.08
CA ALA A 147 7.70 -0.78 -18.39
C ALA A 147 7.61 -1.95 -19.38
N THR A 148 6.94 -1.73 -20.52
CA THR A 148 6.83 -2.71 -21.63
C THR A 148 8.21 -3.08 -22.20
N GLN A 149 9.05 -2.09 -22.50
CA GLN A 149 10.40 -2.35 -23.01
C GLN A 149 11.25 -3.14 -22.00
N THR A 150 11.09 -2.84 -20.71
CA THR A 150 11.78 -3.56 -19.64
C THR A 150 11.30 -5.00 -19.54
N TRP A 151 10.00 -5.25 -19.67
CA TRP A 151 9.39 -6.57 -19.72
C TRP A 151 9.93 -7.43 -20.88
N HIS A 152 10.02 -6.87 -22.09
CA HIS A 152 10.49 -7.62 -23.26
C HIS A 152 11.97 -7.99 -23.20
N THR A 153 12.76 -7.27 -22.40
CA THR A 153 14.20 -7.52 -22.24
C THR A 153 14.53 -8.27 -20.96
N ARG A 154 13.52 -8.81 -20.27
CA ARG A 154 13.70 -9.58 -19.04
C ARG A 154 14.35 -10.93 -19.30
N ALA A 155 15.09 -11.42 -18.32
CA ALA A 155 15.69 -12.75 -18.32
C ALA A 155 15.47 -13.36 -16.93
N PRO A 156 14.27 -13.88 -16.65
CA PRO A 156 13.82 -14.22 -15.30
C PRO A 156 14.75 -15.25 -14.65
N ALA A 157 15.30 -14.89 -13.49
CA ALA A 157 15.96 -15.85 -12.62
C ALA A 157 14.92 -16.53 -11.70
N SER A 158 15.27 -17.68 -11.11
CA SER A 158 14.35 -18.41 -10.20
C SER A 158 13.83 -17.55 -9.05
N HIS A 159 14.67 -16.66 -8.50
CA HIS A 159 14.32 -15.79 -7.38
C HIS A 159 13.47 -14.56 -7.75
N THR A 160 13.26 -14.29 -9.05
CA THR A 160 12.45 -13.19 -9.59
C THR A 160 11.29 -13.69 -10.44
N ALA A 161 11.15 -15.01 -10.64
CA ALA A 161 10.10 -15.61 -11.46
C ALA A 161 8.69 -15.18 -11.02
N ALA A 162 8.41 -15.19 -9.71
CA ALA A 162 7.13 -14.76 -9.17
C ALA A 162 6.84 -13.27 -9.44
N PHE A 163 7.86 -12.40 -9.32
CA PHE A 163 7.74 -10.99 -9.67
C PHE A 163 7.36 -10.82 -11.14
N TRP A 164 8.03 -11.55 -12.04
CA TRP A 164 7.73 -11.45 -13.47
C TRP A 164 6.38 -12.07 -13.84
N ALA A 165 5.88 -13.08 -13.12
CA ALA A 165 4.50 -13.54 -13.31
C ALA A 165 3.50 -12.41 -12.98
N ASP A 166 3.64 -11.77 -11.81
CA ASP A 166 2.78 -10.64 -11.41
C ASP A 166 2.92 -9.44 -12.37
N ALA A 167 4.14 -9.09 -12.76
CA ALA A 167 4.41 -7.98 -13.67
C ALA A 167 3.87 -8.24 -15.07
N GLY A 168 3.95 -9.49 -15.55
CA GLY A 168 3.39 -9.92 -16.81
C GLY A 168 1.88 -9.84 -16.83
N HIS A 169 1.23 -10.31 -15.77
CA HIS A 169 -0.22 -10.25 -15.67
C HIS A 169 -0.72 -8.82 -15.55
N LEU A 170 -0.05 -7.97 -14.75
CA LEU A 170 -0.36 -6.55 -14.70
C LEU A 170 -0.24 -5.91 -16.09
N LEU A 171 0.86 -6.15 -16.80
CA LEU A 171 1.06 -5.56 -18.12
C LEU A 171 0.02 -6.06 -19.14
N TRP A 172 -0.40 -7.32 -19.03
CA TRP A 172 -1.50 -7.89 -19.82
C TRP A 172 -2.82 -7.15 -19.57
N LEU A 173 -3.16 -6.88 -18.32
CA LEU A 173 -4.33 -6.06 -17.97
C LEU A 173 -4.21 -4.63 -18.52
N LEU A 174 -3.08 -3.96 -18.27
CA LEU A 174 -2.87 -2.56 -18.64
C LEU A 174 -2.85 -2.32 -20.15
N THR A 175 -2.47 -3.33 -20.93
CA THR A 175 -2.33 -3.22 -22.39
C THR A 175 -3.40 -3.99 -23.15
N LYS A 176 -4.45 -4.46 -22.45
CA LYS A 176 -5.55 -5.26 -23.04
C LYS A 176 -5.02 -6.47 -23.84
N GLY A 177 -3.98 -7.10 -23.30
CA GLY A 177 -3.34 -8.29 -23.85
C GLY A 177 -2.31 -8.06 -24.97
N GLN A 178 -1.97 -6.82 -25.32
CA GLN A 178 -0.93 -6.55 -26.33
C GLN A 178 0.49 -6.90 -25.82
N HIS A 179 0.73 -6.72 -24.53
CA HIS A 179 2.00 -7.04 -23.87
C HIS A 179 1.74 -7.78 -22.56
N GLY A 180 2.79 -8.33 -21.94
CA GLY A 180 2.63 -9.15 -20.75
C GLY A 180 2.16 -10.57 -21.06
N GLU A 181 1.88 -11.32 -19.99
CA GLU A 181 1.41 -12.70 -20.04
C GLU A 181 0.36 -12.88 -18.94
N PRO A 182 -0.83 -13.43 -19.23
CA PRO A 182 -1.84 -13.62 -18.20
C PRO A 182 -1.42 -14.73 -17.22
N ASP A 183 -1.48 -14.45 -15.93
CA ASP A 183 -1.31 -15.44 -14.86
C ASP A 183 -2.66 -15.75 -14.21
N PHE A 184 -3.51 -16.52 -14.89
CA PHE A 184 -4.80 -16.88 -14.32
C PHE A 184 -4.68 -17.99 -13.28
N VAL A 185 -5.58 -17.99 -12.30
CA VAL A 185 -5.70 -19.10 -11.35
C VAL A 185 -6.07 -20.40 -12.08
N GLY A 186 -5.52 -21.51 -11.58
CA GLY A 186 -5.86 -22.85 -12.06
C GLY A 186 -7.32 -23.24 -11.77
N ALA A 187 -7.73 -24.39 -12.28
CA ALA A 187 -9.05 -24.96 -11.99
C ALA A 187 -9.23 -25.20 -10.48
N GLY A 188 -10.43 -24.92 -9.97
CA GLY A 188 -10.77 -25.07 -8.56
C GLY A 188 -12.01 -24.25 -8.19
N SER A 189 -12.54 -24.46 -6.98
CA SER A 189 -13.79 -23.84 -6.51
C SER A 189 -13.78 -22.31 -6.60
N TRP A 190 -12.64 -21.67 -6.28
CA TRP A 190 -12.47 -20.22 -6.41
C TRP A 190 -12.73 -19.73 -7.85
N ARG A 191 -12.07 -20.35 -8.83
CA ARG A 191 -12.24 -20.01 -10.24
C ARG A 191 -13.68 -20.28 -10.69
N THR A 192 -14.20 -21.47 -10.40
CA THR A 192 -15.57 -21.86 -10.77
C THR A 192 -16.62 -20.90 -10.24
N THR A 193 -16.39 -20.31 -9.07
CA THR A 193 -17.35 -19.38 -8.45
C THR A 193 -17.33 -17.99 -9.09
N LEU A 194 -16.17 -17.50 -9.53
CA LEU A 194 -15.97 -16.12 -10.00
C LEU A 194 -15.91 -15.98 -11.53
N GLU A 195 -15.51 -17.01 -12.27
CA GLU A 195 -15.27 -16.94 -13.72
C GLU A 195 -16.49 -16.42 -14.48
N GLY A 196 -16.28 -15.36 -15.26
CA GLY A 196 -17.34 -14.70 -16.03
C GLY A 196 -18.34 -13.86 -15.23
N ARG A 197 -18.14 -13.65 -13.92
CA ARG A 197 -19.10 -12.93 -13.07
C ARG A 197 -18.67 -11.49 -12.74
N ALA A 198 -19.66 -10.69 -12.38
CA ALA A 198 -19.45 -9.40 -11.75
C ALA A 198 -19.03 -9.57 -10.27
N VAL A 199 -18.03 -8.82 -9.84
CA VAL A 199 -17.57 -8.72 -8.45
C VAL A 199 -17.56 -7.25 -8.05
N VAL A 200 -18.12 -6.96 -6.87
CA VAL A 200 -18.07 -5.63 -6.25
C VAL A 200 -17.15 -5.69 -5.04
N ALA A 201 -16.00 -5.02 -5.10
CA ALA A 201 -15.11 -4.84 -3.97
C ALA A 201 -15.54 -3.59 -3.18
N MET A 202 -16.26 -3.79 -2.09
CA MET A 202 -16.76 -2.72 -1.24
C MET A 202 -15.79 -2.46 -0.08
N GLY A 203 -15.17 -1.29 -0.10
CA GLY A 203 -14.33 -0.78 0.97
C GLY A 203 -15.15 -0.14 2.11
N PRO A 204 -14.46 0.34 3.15
CA PRO A 204 -15.10 0.83 4.37
C PRO A 204 -15.55 2.29 4.32
N ALA A 205 -15.25 3.04 3.26
CA ALA A 205 -15.61 4.46 3.15
C ALA A 205 -17.07 4.63 2.65
N PRO A 206 -17.68 5.81 2.84
CA PRO A 206 -18.96 6.12 2.20
C PRO A 206 -18.88 5.94 0.68
N SER A 207 -19.99 5.52 0.08
CA SER A 207 -20.08 5.25 -1.36
C SER A 207 -21.41 5.76 -1.91
N GLY A 208 -21.36 6.36 -3.10
CA GLY A 208 -22.53 6.68 -3.92
C GLY A 208 -22.99 5.51 -4.80
N LEU A 209 -22.44 4.30 -4.62
CA LEU A 209 -22.83 3.13 -5.40
C LEU A 209 -24.32 2.80 -5.21
N SER A 210 -25.02 2.61 -6.32
CA SER A 210 -26.39 2.09 -6.32
C SER A 210 -26.38 0.56 -6.39
N ALA A 211 -27.19 -0.09 -5.57
CA ALA A 211 -27.40 -1.55 -5.63
C ALA A 211 -28.13 -2.01 -6.90
N ALA A 212 -28.76 -1.09 -7.65
CA ALA A 212 -29.57 -1.43 -8.82
C ALA A 212 -28.71 -2.14 -9.89
N GLY A 213 -29.12 -3.36 -10.27
CA GLY A 213 -28.41 -4.17 -11.26
C GLY A 213 -27.21 -4.95 -10.72
N LEU A 214 -27.00 -4.97 -9.40
CA LEU A 214 -25.93 -5.72 -8.73
C LEU A 214 -26.43 -6.96 -7.98
N ASP A 215 -27.68 -7.39 -8.23
CA ASP A 215 -28.31 -8.51 -7.54
C ASP A 215 -27.49 -9.81 -7.68
N ASP A 216 -26.98 -10.09 -8.88
CA ASP A 216 -26.20 -11.30 -9.19
C ASP A 216 -24.69 -11.17 -8.96
N ALA A 217 -24.20 -9.97 -8.64
CA ALA A 217 -22.77 -9.71 -8.42
C ALA A 217 -22.30 -10.33 -7.09
N LEU A 218 -21.07 -10.84 -7.04
CA LEU A 218 -20.45 -11.26 -5.78
C LEU A 218 -19.91 -10.04 -5.03
N VAL A 219 -20.21 -9.94 -3.74
CA VAL A 219 -19.76 -8.81 -2.90
C VAL A 219 -18.54 -9.21 -2.09
N ALA A 220 -17.42 -8.54 -2.33
CA ALA A 220 -16.17 -8.71 -1.60
C ALA A 220 -15.97 -7.59 -0.58
N ARG A 221 -15.70 -7.92 0.69
CA ARG A 221 -15.48 -6.94 1.76
C ARG A 221 -14.31 -7.30 2.65
N VAL A 222 -13.78 -6.28 3.33
CA VAL A 222 -12.71 -6.46 4.31
C VAL A 222 -13.30 -6.75 5.68
N ILE A 223 -12.96 -7.90 6.26
CA ILE A 223 -13.31 -8.25 7.63
C ILE A 223 -12.17 -7.92 8.61
N ALA A 224 -12.54 -7.58 9.84
CA ALA A 224 -11.63 -7.26 10.93
C ALA A 224 -12.28 -7.61 12.29
N PRO A 225 -11.50 -7.61 13.39
CA PRO A 225 -12.10 -7.68 14.73
C PRO A 225 -13.18 -6.61 14.91
N GLY A 226 -14.38 -7.05 15.28
CA GLY A 226 -15.58 -6.21 15.39
C GLY A 226 -16.31 -5.88 14.08
N VAL A 227 -15.77 -6.25 12.91
CA VAL A 227 -16.35 -5.96 11.58
C VAL A 227 -16.38 -7.22 10.73
N THR A 228 -17.51 -7.93 10.79
CA THR A 228 -17.74 -9.21 10.11
C THR A 228 -19.20 -9.33 9.62
N GLY A 229 -19.95 -8.22 9.66
CA GLY A 229 -21.31 -8.11 9.16
C GLY A 229 -21.69 -6.64 9.01
N TRP A 230 -22.67 -6.35 8.17
CA TRP A 230 -23.10 -5.01 7.82
C TRP A 230 -24.62 -4.89 7.87
N PRO A 231 -25.17 -3.69 8.17
CA PRO A 231 -26.61 -3.51 8.26
C PRO A 231 -27.27 -3.62 6.88
N SER A 232 -28.55 -4.02 6.88
CA SER A 232 -29.37 -4.12 5.66
C SER A 232 -29.63 -2.78 4.96
N GLY A 233 -29.40 -1.66 5.65
CA GLY A 233 -29.48 -0.32 5.08
C GLY A 233 -28.19 0.18 4.43
N ASP A 234 -27.14 -0.64 4.37
CA ASP A 234 -25.93 -0.27 3.64
C ASP A 234 -26.12 -0.32 2.11
N ALA A 235 -25.15 0.21 1.36
CA ALA A 235 -25.25 0.34 -0.11
C ALA A 235 -25.46 -0.98 -0.86
N LEU A 236 -25.23 -2.14 -0.23
CA LEU A 236 -25.41 -3.47 -0.84
C LEU A 236 -26.26 -4.38 0.05
N GLY A 237 -27.14 -3.82 0.90
CA GLY A 237 -28.07 -4.59 1.73
C GLY A 237 -27.43 -5.49 2.78
N GLY A 238 -26.23 -5.18 3.25
CA GLY A 238 -25.46 -5.95 4.21
C GLY A 238 -24.71 -7.16 3.62
N ARG A 239 -24.77 -7.33 2.29
CA ARG A 239 -24.20 -8.51 1.60
C ARG A 239 -22.68 -8.57 1.69
N CYS A 240 -22.18 -9.79 1.87
CA CYS A 240 -20.77 -10.14 1.77
C CYS A 240 -20.63 -11.63 1.41
N ASP A 241 -20.17 -11.92 0.20
CA ASP A 241 -19.94 -13.28 -0.29
C ASP A 241 -18.46 -13.68 -0.09
N LEU A 242 -17.54 -12.73 -0.33
CA LEU A 242 -16.11 -12.93 -0.32
C LEU A 242 -15.48 -12.07 0.79
N ALA A 243 -15.14 -12.68 1.93
CA ALA A 243 -14.58 -11.97 3.07
C ALA A 243 -13.05 -11.94 3.01
N TYR A 244 -12.44 -10.77 3.17
CA TYR A 244 -10.98 -10.59 3.08
C TYR A 244 -10.38 -10.11 4.40
N ALA A 245 -9.33 -10.79 4.88
CA ALA A 245 -8.66 -10.46 6.14
C ALA A 245 -7.17 -10.16 5.95
N ASN A 246 -6.69 -9.09 6.60
CA ASN A 246 -5.25 -8.83 6.71
C ASN A 246 -4.59 -9.77 7.73
N SER A 247 -3.26 -9.79 7.79
CA SER A 247 -2.51 -10.70 8.67
C SER A 247 -2.76 -10.48 10.17
N ASP A 248 -3.07 -9.26 10.61
CA ASP A 248 -3.31 -8.98 12.03
C ASP A 248 -4.72 -9.43 12.42
N SER A 249 -5.75 -9.15 11.58
CA SER A 249 -7.08 -9.73 11.71
C SER A 249 -7.05 -11.25 11.70
N THR A 250 -6.22 -11.86 10.82
CA THR A 250 -6.10 -13.33 10.76
C THR A 250 -5.60 -13.90 12.07
N LYS A 251 -4.56 -13.30 12.68
CA LYS A 251 -4.05 -13.75 13.97
C LYS A 251 -5.09 -13.61 15.06
N TRP A 252 -5.86 -12.52 15.05
CA TRP A 252 -6.94 -12.31 16.01
C TRP A 252 -8.02 -13.38 15.86
N PHE A 253 -8.51 -13.65 14.64
CA PHE A 253 -9.52 -14.69 14.40
C PHE A 253 -9.04 -16.10 14.80
N VAL A 254 -7.77 -16.40 14.56
CA VAL A 254 -7.15 -17.66 15.03
C VAL A 254 -7.13 -17.73 16.56
N ALA A 255 -6.70 -16.65 17.23
CA ALA A 255 -6.59 -16.61 18.69
C ALA A 255 -7.95 -16.66 19.41
N HIS A 256 -9.04 -16.26 18.73
CA HIS A 256 -10.40 -16.21 19.29
C HIS A 256 -11.32 -17.29 18.70
N GLU A 257 -10.77 -18.27 17.97
CA GLU A 257 -11.50 -19.44 17.47
C GLU A 257 -12.74 -19.10 16.62
N GLU A 258 -12.66 -18.05 15.79
CA GLU A 258 -13.78 -17.49 15.02
C GLU A 258 -14.22 -18.34 13.80
N ARG A 259 -13.87 -19.63 13.79
CA ARG A 259 -14.12 -20.56 12.67
C ARG A 259 -15.58 -20.60 12.28
N THR A 260 -16.50 -20.74 13.24
CA THR A 260 -17.94 -20.85 12.97
C THR A 260 -18.47 -19.63 12.23
N ARG A 261 -18.12 -18.43 12.70
CA ARG A 261 -18.54 -17.18 12.07
C ARG A 261 -17.98 -17.04 10.65
N LEU A 262 -16.71 -17.38 10.48
CA LEU A 262 -16.04 -17.30 9.18
C LEU A 262 -16.53 -18.36 8.17
N SER A 263 -17.15 -19.45 8.64
CA SER A 263 -17.74 -20.47 7.77
C SER A 263 -19.02 -20.04 7.06
N GLU A 264 -19.64 -18.92 7.47
CA GLU A 264 -20.86 -18.39 6.87
C GLU A 264 -20.63 -17.72 5.50
N PHE A 265 -19.39 -17.31 5.21
CA PHE A 265 -19.03 -16.71 3.91
C PHE A 265 -18.84 -17.77 2.83
N THR A 266 -19.05 -17.41 1.56
CA THR A 266 -18.72 -18.31 0.43
C THR A 266 -17.20 -18.58 0.38
N PHE A 267 -16.39 -17.54 0.57
CA PHE A 267 -14.93 -17.67 0.73
C PHE A 267 -14.41 -16.71 1.78
N VAL A 268 -13.38 -17.14 2.51
CA VAL A 268 -12.57 -16.27 3.36
C VAL A 268 -11.13 -16.24 2.84
N CYS A 269 -10.76 -15.08 2.30
CA CYS A 269 -9.51 -14.80 1.62
C CYS A 269 -8.54 -14.07 2.56
N PHE A 270 -7.44 -14.73 2.89
CA PHE A 270 -6.45 -14.22 3.82
C PHE A 270 -5.19 -13.76 3.10
N ARG A 271 -4.55 -12.70 3.61
CA ARG A 271 -3.27 -12.21 3.06
C ARG A 271 -2.12 -13.22 3.15
N THR A 272 -2.14 -14.07 4.19
CA THR A 272 -1.05 -15.02 4.52
C THR A 272 -1.64 -16.35 4.93
N SER A 273 -0.88 -17.45 4.78
CA SER A 273 -1.33 -18.82 5.08
C SER A 273 -1.54 -19.15 6.56
N SER A 274 -1.43 -18.18 7.47
CA SER A 274 -1.65 -18.36 8.91
C SER A 274 -3.08 -18.81 9.26
N TRP A 275 -4.05 -18.58 8.38
CA TRP A 275 -5.43 -19.01 8.55
C TRP A 275 -5.60 -20.53 8.60
N LYS A 276 -4.63 -21.31 8.08
CA LYS A 276 -4.70 -22.77 8.06
C LYS A 276 -4.86 -23.38 9.45
N ALA A 277 -4.45 -22.66 10.49
CA ALA A 277 -4.67 -23.06 11.89
C ALA A 277 -6.15 -23.15 12.29
N MET A 278 -7.06 -22.47 11.58
CA MET A 278 -8.51 -22.53 11.83
C MET A 278 -9.21 -23.66 11.06
N GLU A 279 -8.52 -24.33 10.12
CA GLU A 279 -9.09 -25.43 9.32
C GLU A 279 -10.42 -25.07 8.62
N LEU A 280 -10.46 -23.89 7.99
CA LEU A 280 -11.63 -23.42 7.23
C LEU A 280 -11.71 -24.09 5.85
N ASP A 281 -12.81 -24.78 5.56
CA ASP A 281 -13.05 -25.43 4.26
C ASP A 281 -13.20 -24.40 3.12
N ASN A 282 -13.75 -23.22 3.45
CA ASN A 282 -13.91 -22.07 2.57
C ASN A 282 -12.72 -21.08 2.65
N GLY A 283 -11.66 -21.44 3.38
CA GLY A 283 -10.48 -20.59 3.59
C GLY A 283 -9.48 -20.68 2.44
N ARG A 284 -8.89 -19.53 2.08
CA ARG A 284 -7.78 -19.50 1.11
C ARG A 284 -6.80 -18.36 1.33
N THR A 285 -5.58 -18.51 0.80
CA THR A 285 -4.63 -17.39 0.70
C THR A 285 -4.88 -16.64 -0.61
N ALA A 286 -5.19 -15.35 -0.53
CA ALA A 286 -5.38 -14.46 -1.67
C ALA A 286 -4.07 -14.28 -2.46
N ARG A 287 -4.15 -14.10 -3.79
CA ARG A 287 -3.01 -13.61 -4.57
C ARG A 287 -2.70 -12.17 -4.15
N ASN A 288 -1.42 -11.85 -4.05
CA ASN A 288 -0.96 -10.63 -3.40
C ASN A 288 0.01 -9.88 -4.30
N HIS A 289 -0.31 -8.63 -4.64
CA HIS A 289 0.51 -7.73 -5.46
C HIS A 289 1.74 -7.18 -4.72
N LYS A 290 2.14 -7.78 -3.60
CA LYS A 290 3.29 -7.37 -2.78
C LYS A 290 4.59 -7.26 -3.58
N ALA A 291 4.81 -8.15 -4.56
CA ALA A 291 5.99 -8.13 -5.41
C ALA A 291 6.05 -6.88 -6.30
N LEU A 292 4.89 -6.28 -6.58
CA LEU A 292 4.77 -5.07 -7.39
C LEU A 292 4.96 -3.78 -6.57
N MET A 293 5.17 -3.86 -5.25
CA MET A 293 5.40 -2.66 -4.44
C MET A 293 6.84 -2.12 -4.58
N PRO A 294 7.05 -0.79 -4.55
CA PRO A 294 8.38 -0.19 -4.69
C PRO A 294 9.41 -0.71 -3.68
N MET A 295 8.97 -1.01 -2.45
CA MET A 295 9.84 -1.52 -1.41
C MET A 295 9.35 -2.87 -0.85
N PRO A 296 10.26 -3.84 -0.61
CA PRO A 296 9.90 -5.13 -0.01
C PRO A 296 9.27 -5.06 1.37
N VAL A 297 9.34 -3.91 2.06
CA VAL A 297 8.73 -3.70 3.39
C VAL A 297 7.31 -3.14 3.32
N ASP A 298 6.83 -2.67 2.15
CA ASP A 298 5.54 -2.01 1.99
C ASP A 298 4.36 -2.97 2.17
N LYS A 299 3.50 -2.74 3.16
CA LYS A 299 2.35 -3.60 3.43
C LYS A 299 1.27 -3.38 2.36
N THR A 300 0.69 -4.45 1.83
CA THR A 300 -0.42 -4.29 0.87
C THR A 300 -1.69 -3.79 1.55
N ASN A 301 -2.46 -2.94 0.87
CA ASN A 301 -3.81 -2.57 1.30
C ASN A 301 -4.81 -3.65 0.84
N MET A 302 -5.88 -3.86 1.60
CA MET A 302 -6.85 -4.93 1.35
C MET A 302 -7.72 -4.69 0.13
N VAL A 303 -8.14 -3.45 -0.17
CA VAL A 303 -8.97 -3.20 -1.37
C VAL A 303 -8.18 -3.48 -2.67
N PRO A 304 -6.94 -2.99 -2.84
CA PRO A 304 -6.08 -3.43 -3.95
C PRO A 304 -5.79 -4.93 -3.97
N LEU A 305 -5.70 -5.59 -2.80
CA LEU A 305 -5.53 -7.05 -2.73
C LEU A 305 -6.77 -7.78 -3.27
N ILE A 306 -7.98 -7.33 -2.92
CA ILE A 306 -9.24 -7.89 -3.46
C ILE A 306 -9.23 -7.75 -4.98
N ALA A 307 -8.94 -6.55 -5.48
CA ALA A 307 -8.90 -6.29 -6.91
C ALA A 307 -7.89 -7.20 -7.62
N TRP A 308 -6.67 -7.29 -7.09
CA TRP A 308 -5.64 -8.15 -7.64
C TRP A 308 -6.07 -9.62 -7.65
N ASP A 309 -6.56 -10.16 -6.54
CA ASP A 309 -6.98 -11.57 -6.42
C ASP A 309 -8.14 -11.92 -7.36
N ALA A 310 -9.12 -11.02 -7.51
CA ALA A 310 -10.25 -11.20 -8.42
C ALA A 310 -9.83 -11.14 -9.90
N LEU A 311 -8.95 -10.22 -10.29
CA LEU A 311 -8.49 -10.07 -11.68
C LEU A 311 -7.62 -11.23 -12.19
N HIS A 312 -7.15 -12.11 -11.31
CA HIS A 312 -6.51 -13.38 -11.71
C HIS A 312 -7.53 -14.47 -12.06
N VAL A 313 -8.84 -14.20 -11.97
CA VAL A 313 -9.89 -15.08 -12.48
C VAL A 313 -10.36 -14.56 -13.84
N PRO A 314 -10.32 -15.40 -14.89
CA PRO A 314 -10.69 -14.95 -16.23
C PRO A 314 -12.16 -14.53 -16.31
N GLY A 315 -12.42 -13.48 -17.10
CA GLY A 315 -13.78 -13.00 -17.37
C GLY A 315 -14.47 -12.28 -16.22
N VAL A 316 -13.80 -12.03 -15.09
CA VAL A 316 -14.36 -11.21 -14.00
C VAL A 316 -14.51 -9.76 -14.47
N THR A 317 -15.67 -9.16 -14.20
CA THR A 317 -15.87 -7.71 -14.25
C THR A 317 -15.84 -7.19 -12.82
N LEU A 318 -14.94 -6.24 -12.53
CA LEU A 318 -14.71 -5.75 -11.18
C LEU A 318 -15.13 -4.28 -11.04
N THR A 319 -16.00 -4.01 -10.09
CA THR A 319 -16.29 -2.65 -9.60
C THR A 319 -15.73 -2.48 -8.20
N VAL A 320 -15.02 -1.38 -7.96
CA VAL A 320 -14.47 -1.03 -6.65
C VAL A 320 -15.25 0.16 -6.10
N ALA A 321 -15.83 0.02 -4.91
CA ALA A 321 -16.64 1.06 -4.30
C ALA A 321 -16.29 1.24 -2.81
N GLY A 322 -16.74 2.32 -2.19
CA GLY A 322 -16.50 2.57 -0.77
C GLY A 322 -15.02 2.69 -0.43
N THR A 323 -14.21 3.20 -1.36
CA THR A 323 -12.80 3.49 -1.12
C THR A 323 -12.42 4.82 -1.75
N THR A 324 -11.90 5.71 -0.92
CA THR A 324 -11.30 6.97 -1.35
C THR A 324 -9.79 6.95 -1.19
N PHE A 325 -9.21 5.76 -0.97
CA PHE A 325 -7.79 5.62 -0.61
C PHE A 325 -7.38 6.58 0.53
N PHE A 326 -8.29 6.85 1.46
CA PHE A 326 -8.09 7.81 2.56
C PHE A 326 -8.10 9.29 2.18
N ALA A 327 -8.22 9.67 0.90
CA ALA A 327 -8.43 11.05 0.43
C ALA A 327 -9.88 11.53 0.65
N SER A 328 -10.40 11.34 1.86
CA SER A 328 -11.68 11.87 2.33
C SER A 328 -11.64 12.03 3.85
N ARG A 329 -12.42 12.97 4.38
CA ARG A 329 -12.59 13.18 5.82
C ARG A 329 -13.18 11.95 6.54
N THR A 330 -13.94 11.14 5.82
CA THR A 330 -14.53 9.90 6.33
C THR A 330 -13.91 8.72 5.61
N ALA A 331 -12.94 8.09 6.25
CA ALA A 331 -12.27 6.90 5.75
C ALA A 331 -13.02 5.59 6.08
N TYR A 332 -13.82 5.61 7.14
CA TYR A 332 -14.61 4.49 7.64
C TYR A 332 -16.03 4.94 7.95
N THR A 333 -17.04 4.20 7.49
CA THR A 333 -18.42 4.37 7.97
C THR A 333 -18.52 3.99 9.44
N ALA A 334 -19.62 4.38 10.09
CA ALA A 334 -19.87 4.00 11.49
C ALA A 334 -19.97 2.48 11.73
N HIS A 335 -20.16 1.68 10.68
CA HIS A 335 -20.25 0.23 10.76
C HIS A 335 -18.93 -0.47 10.43
N ASP A 336 -17.95 0.27 9.91
CA ASP A 336 -16.63 -0.25 9.51
C ASP A 336 -15.49 0.21 10.43
N VAL A 337 -15.81 0.89 11.53
CA VAL A 337 -14.83 1.27 12.57
C VAL A 337 -14.34 0.04 13.34
N ARG A 338 -13.03 -0.19 13.27
CA ARG A 338 -12.41 -1.43 13.76
C ARG A 338 -12.20 -1.39 15.25
N LEU A 339 -12.30 -2.56 15.88
CA LEU A 339 -11.84 -2.75 17.24
C LEU A 339 -10.31 -2.88 17.27
N LYS A 340 -9.65 -2.07 18.10
CA LYS A 340 -8.23 -2.21 18.47
C LYS A 340 -8.13 -2.37 19.99
N GLU A 341 -8.30 -3.61 20.46
CA GLU A 341 -8.29 -3.93 21.90
C GLU A 341 -6.97 -3.52 22.57
N ASP A 342 -5.85 -3.67 21.87
CA ASP A 342 -4.52 -3.26 22.32
C ASP A 342 -4.37 -1.75 22.51
N ARG A 343 -5.31 -0.95 21.99
CA ARG A 343 -5.31 0.52 22.03
C ARG A 343 -6.57 1.12 22.65
N GLY A 344 -7.35 0.34 23.39
CA GLY A 344 -8.41 0.85 24.25
C GLY A 344 -9.75 1.14 23.56
N GLY A 345 -10.04 0.58 22.38
CA GLY A 345 -11.40 0.62 21.82
C GLY A 345 -11.50 0.68 20.30
N HIS A 346 -12.58 1.28 19.80
CA HIS A 346 -12.81 1.47 18.37
C HIS A 346 -12.02 2.66 17.82
N THR A 347 -11.62 2.58 16.56
CA THR A 347 -11.10 3.75 15.84
C THR A 347 -12.21 4.77 15.54
N ASP A 348 -11.86 6.05 15.40
CA ASP A 348 -12.75 7.05 14.82
C ASP A 348 -12.99 6.79 13.31
N GLN A 349 -13.82 7.62 12.66
CA GLN A 349 -14.13 7.51 11.23
C GLN A 349 -12.95 7.88 10.31
N ARG A 350 -11.86 8.43 10.84
CA ARG A 350 -10.56 8.58 10.15
C ARG A 350 -9.68 7.34 10.31
N GLY A 351 -10.11 6.39 11.13
CA GLY A 351 -9.42 5.14 11.45
C GLY A 351 -8.30 5.30 12.47
N SER A 352 -8.34 6.35 13.29
CA SER A 352 -7.36 6.68 14.34
C SER A 352 -7.93 6.35 15.73
N THR A 353 -7.07 5.97 16.67
CA THR A 353 -7.40 5.87 18.11
C THR A 353 -7.07 7.15 18.86
N GLY A 354 -6.72 8.23 18.15
CA GLY A 354 -6.28 9.50 18.74
C GLY A 354 -4.79 9.57 19.08
N ILE A 355 -4.02 8.51 18.77
CA ILE A 355 -2.55 8.54 18.87
C ILE A 355 -2.01 9.42 17.75
N ARG A 356 -1.16 10.39 18.10
CA ARG A 356 -0.54 11.31 17.15
C ARG A 356 0.25 10.53 16.08
N PHE A 357 0.08 10.94 14.81
CA PHE A 357 0.67 10.31 13.63
C PHE A 357 0.28 8.85 13.39
N GLU A 358 -0.73 8.30 14.06
CA GLU A 358 -1.09 6.89 13.89
C GLU A 358 -1.45 6.57 12.43
N ARG A 359 -2.22 7.45 11.78
CA ARG A 359 -2.55 7.27 10.36
C ARG A 359 -1.34 7.49 9.47
N CYS A 360 -0.51 8.47 9.80
CA CYS A 360 0.74 8.74 9.09
C CYS A 360 1.70 7.52 9.11
N LEU A 361 1.85 6.87 10.26
CA LEU A 361 2.62 5.65 10.44
C LEU A 361 2.02 4.46 9.67
N SER A 362 0.70 4.34 9.67
CA SER A 362 -0.01 3.34 8.86
C SER A 362 0.24 3.56 7.37
N PHE A 363 0.02 4.78 6.87
CA PHE A 363 0.16 5.13 5.46
C PHE A 363 1.59 5.02 4.94
N SER A 364 2.58 5.43 5.74
CA SER A 364 3.98 5.21 5.41
C SER A 364 4.30 3.71 5.30
N SER A 365 3.71 2.86 6.13
CA SER A 365 3.93 1.40 6.07
C SER A 365 3.24 0.75 4.88
N HIS A 366 2.15 1.34 4.40
CA HIS A 366 1.39 0.85 3.26
C HIS A 366 1.86 1.41 1.91
N ASN A 367 2.70 2.43 1.87
CA ASN A 367 3.05 3.14 0.62
C ASN A 367 1.78 3.51 -0.17
N VAL A 368 0.96 4.36 0.44
CA VAL A 368 -0.39 4.69 -0.04
C VAL A 368 -0.41 5.24 -1.47
N SER A 369 0.62 5.96 -1.91
CA SER A 369 0.73 6.43 -3.29
C SER A 369 0.94 5.28 -4.27
N ALA A 370 1.74 4.27 -3.95
CA ALA A 370 1.94 3.11 -4.83
C ALA A 370 0.63 2.31 -5.03
N HIS A 371 -0.19 2.19 -3.99
CA HIS A 371 -1.51 1.57 -4.12
C HIS A 371 -2.46 2.41 -4.97
N HIS A 372 -2.51 3.71 -4.73
CA HIS A 372 -3.30 4.65 -5.52
C HIS A 372 -2.90 4.62 -7.01
N THR A 373 -1.61 4.73 -7.32
CA THR A 373 -1.11 4.65 -8.71
C THR A 373 -1.44 3.32 -9.37
N LEU A 374 -1.27 2.18 -8.67
CA LEU A 374 -1.59 0.87 -9.24
C LEU A 374 -3.07 0.77 -9.63
N MET A 375 -3.96 1.22 -8.74
CA MET A 375 -5.40 1.18 -8.98
C MET A 375 -5.84 2.17 -10.04
N SER A 376 -5.23 3.36 -10.09
CA SER A 376 -5.44 4.35 -11.15
C SER A 376 -5.06 3.80 -12.53
N LEU A 377 -3.89 3.14 -12.66
CA LEU A 377 -3.47 2.51 -13.92
C LEU A 377 -4.45 1.41 -14.37
N LEU A 378 -4.95 0.59 -13.44
CA LEU A 378 -5.94 -0.45 -13.76
C LEU A 378 -7.28 0.16 -14.22
N ALA A 379 -7.74 1.23 -13.58
CA ALA A 379 -8.94 1.95 -13.98
C ALA A 379 -8.79 2.61 -15.35
N GLU A 380 -7.67 3.30 -15.60
CA GLU A 380 -7.36 3.93 -16.90
C GLU A 380 -7.32 2.90 -18.04
N ALA A 381 -6.84 1.69 -17.77
CA ALA A 381 -6.84 0.60 -18.72
C ALA A 381 -8.23 -0.03 -18.96
N GLY A 382 -9.22 0.29 -18.11
CA GLY A 382 -10.54 -0.33 -18.10
C GLY A 382 -10.53 -1.77 -17.58
N ALA A 383 -9.55 -2.14 -16.75
CA ALA A 383 -9.48 -3.45 -16.11
C ALA A 383 -10.45 -3.56 -14.91
N LEU A 384 -10.84 -2.42 -14.34
CA LEU A 384 -11.84 -2.31 -13.28
C LEU A 384 -12.51 -0.94 -13.35
N ASP A 385 -13.67 -0.82 -12.71
CA ASP A 385 -14.42 0.42 -12.55
C ASP A 385 -14.42 0.89 -11.09
N PHE A 386 -14.68 2.18 -10.88
CA PHE A 386 -14.88 2.76 -9.56
C PHE A 386 -16.27 3.38 -9.41
N ASP A 387 -16.75 3.50 -8.17
CA ASP A 387 -17.85 4.41 -7.84
C ASP A 387 -17.46 5.88 -8.08
N PRO A 388 -18.41 6.85 -8.07
CA PRO A 388 -18.09 8.24 -8.36
C PRO A 388 -17.01 8.83 -7.45
N GLU A 389 -17.05 8.53 -6.14
CA GLU A 389 -16.07 8.99 -5.17
C GLU A 389 -14.69 8.40 -5.41
N GLY A 390 -14.59 7.08 -5.65
CA GLY A 390 -13.35 6.42 -5.99
C GLY A 390 -12.76 6.93 -7.31
N THR A 391 -13.61 7.17 -8.31
CA THR A 391 -13.23 7.72 -9.62
C THR A 391 -12.56 9.08 -9.50
N ALA A 392 -13.14 9.98 -8.69
CA ALA A 392 -12.56 11.30 -8.43
C ALA A 392 -11.16 11.21 -7.81
N VAL A 393 -10.94 10.27 -6.89
CA VAL A 393 -9.64 10.08 -6.23
C VAL A 393 -8.60 9.45 -7.16
N VAL A 394 -8.95 8.39 -7.90
CA VAL A 394 -7.97 7.73 -8.79
C VAL A 394 -7.59 8.57 -10.01
N ALA A 395 -8.37 9.60 -10.33
CA ALA A 395 -8.03 10.59 -11.35
C ALA A 395 -6.95 11.59 -10.91
N LEU A 396 -6.71 11.74 -9.60
CA LEU A 396 -5.64 12.61 -9.09
C LEU A 396 -4.27 12.12 -9.53
N SER A 397 -3.34 13.04 -9.79
CA SER A 397 -1.93 12.71 -9.85
C SER A 397 -1.40 12.26 -8.48
N SER A 398 -0.25 11.60 -8.45
CA SER A 398 0.37 11.19 -7.19
C SER A 398 0.74 12.38 -6.28
N GLU A 399 1.04 13.54 -6.86
CA GLU A 399 1.34 14.76 -6.11
C GLU A 399 0.07 15.36 -5.49
N GLU A 400 -0.99 15.53 -6.29
CA GLU A 400 -2.30 16.03 -5.80
C GLU A 400 -2.85 15.13 -4.69
N TYR A 401 -2.81 13.81 -4.89
CA TYR A 401 -3.25 12.84 -3.88
C TYR A 401 -2.45 12.94 -2.57
N LEU A 402 -1.12 13.13 -2.64
CA LEU A 402 -0.30 13.29 -1.44
C LEU A 402 -0.59 14.63 -0.73
N HIS A 403 -0.91 15.70 -1.46
CA HIS A 403 -1.35 16.97 -0.87
C HIS A 403 -2.71 16.86 -0.17
N GLU A 404 -3.65 16.09 -0.72
CA GLU A 404 -4.90 15.78 -0.02
C GLU A 404 -4.64 15.07 1.32
N LEU A 405 -3.68 14.13 1.36
CA LEU A 405 -3.31 13.47 2.61
C LEU A 405 -2.61 14.39 3.61
N ASP A 406 -1.85 15.38 3.16
CA ASP A 406 -1.31 16.43 4.03
C ASP A 406 -2.43 17.21 4.72
N ALA A 407 -3.43 17.65 3.96
CA ALA A 407 -4.55 18.41 4.49
C ALA A 407 -5.42 17.60 5.47
N LEU A 408 -5.61 16.30 5.21
CA LEU A 408 -6.50 15.44 6.00
C LEU A 408 -5.84 14.83 7.24
N TYR A 409 -4.54 14.51 7.19
CA TYR A 409 -3.84 13.77 8.25
C TYR A 409 -2.51 14.40 8.65
N GLY A 410 -1.86 15.10 7.72
CA GLY A 410 -0.54 15.68 7.92
C GLY A 410 -0.56 16.84 8.90
N VAL A 411 -1.40 17.84 8.64
CA VAL A 411 -1.51 19.08 9.43
C VAL A 411 -1.82 18.77 10.89
N ASP A 412 -2.92 18.05 11.11
CA ASP A 412 -3.44 17.68 12.44
C ASP A 412 -2.71 16.50 13.09
N ALA A 413 -1.74 15.90 12.39
CA ALA A 413 -0.95 14.76 12.87
C ALA A 413 -1.82 13.58 13.36
N VAL A 414 -2.75 13.13 12.51
CA VAL A 414 -3.75 12.08 12.81
C VAL A 414 -3.17 10.67 12.80
#